data_AF-A0A352Q581-F1
#
_entry.id   AF-A0A352Q581-F1
#
_cell.length_a   1.000
_cell.length_b   1.000
_cell.length_c   1.000
_cell.angle_alpha   90.00
_cell.angle_beta   90.00
_cell.angle_gamma   90.00
#
_symmetry.space_group_name_H-M   'P 1'
#
loop_
_entity.id
_entity.type
_entity.pdbx_description
1 polymer ?
#
loop_
_entity_poly.entity_id
_entity_poly.type
_entity_poly.pdbx_seq_one_letter_code
_entity_poly.pdbx_strand_id
1 'polypeptide(L)'
;SAKGLEFPHVFVIGMAEESFPNKRAMEEGAEQEERRLAYVGITRARRTLTLTLAAKRKQFGEVLKTSPSRFIDELPAEDIEKEGFGEKLSQETARLKGQQSLSALKQLFD
;
A
#
# COMPACT_ATOMS: atom_id res chain seq x y z
N SER A 1 -14.31 -4.27 -9.41
CA SER A 1 -14.12 -3.21 -10.44
C SER A 1 -14.18 -1.87 -9.73
N ALA A 2 -13.14 -1.02 -9.86
CA ALA A 2 -13.10 0.35 -9.30
C ALA A 2 -13.19 1.43 -10.38
N LYS A 3 -13.25 1.03 -11.66
CA LYS A 3 -13.25 1.94 -12.81
C LYS A 3 -14.51 2.82 -12.77
N GLY A 4 -14.32 4.13 -12.87
CA GLY A 4 -15.43 5.11 -12.85
C GLY A 4 -15.97 5.44 -11.47
N LEU A 5 -15.39 4.89 -10.40
CA LEU A 5 -15.73 5.21 -9.01
C LEU A 5 -14.66 6.10 -8.39
N GLU A 6 -15.03 6.87 -7.37
CA GLU A 6 -14.10 7.67 -6.55
C GLU A 6 -14.52 7.59 -5.10
N PHE A 7 -13.55 7.60 -4.19
CA PHE A 7 -13.77 7.43 -2.76
C PHE A 7 -12.98 8.48 -1.97
N PRO A 8 -13.50 8.99 -0.83
CA PRO A 8 -12.74 9.91 0.02
C PRO A 8 -11.38 9.33 0.45
N HIS A 9 -11.35 8.07 0.83
CA HIS A 9 -10.16 7.37 1.31
C HIS A 9 -10.02 6.05 0.56
N VAL A 10 -8.81 5.74 0.06
CA VAL A 10 -8.53 4.51 -0.70
C VAL A 10 -7.34 3.78 -0.11
N PHE A 11 -7.48 2.47 0.04
CA PHE A 11 -6.41 1.56 0.43
C PHE A 11 -6.07 0.66 -0.75
N VAL A 12 -4.85 0.75 -1.27
CA VAL A 12 -4.33 -0.21 -2.24
C VAL A 12 -3.49 -1.22 -1.47
N ILE A 13 -3.94 -2.48 -1.49
CA ILE A 13 -3.36 -3.56 -0.70
C ILE A 13 -2.43 -4.41 -1.54
N GLY A 14 -1.36 -4.91 -0.92
CA GLY A 14 -0.43 -5.83 -1.58
C GLY A 14 0.47 -5.18 -2.62
N MET A 15 0.91 -3.94 -2.37
CA MET A 15 1.90 -3.22 -3.18
C MET A 15 3.31 -3.83 -3.01
N ALA A 16 3.46 -5.09 -3.41
CA ALA A 16 4.69 -5.86 -3.33
C ALA A 16 5.04 -6.46 -4.70
N GLU A 17 6.32 -6.55 -5.04
CA GLU A 17 6.78 -7.26 -6.24
C GLU A 17 6.19 -8.67 -6.32
N GLU A 18 5.97 -9.15 -7.54
CA GLU A 18 5.31 -10.41 -7.88
C GLU A 18 3.82 -10.49 -7.49
N SER A 19 3.33 -9.59 -6.62
CA SER A 19 1.91 -9.37 -6.32
C SER A 19 1.33 -8.30 -7.24
N PHE A 20 1.96 -7.14 -7.21
CA PHE A 20 1.60 -5.95 -7.94
C PHE A 20 2.87 -5.10 -8.16
N PRO A 21 3.45 -5.10 -9.37
CA PRO A 21 2.92 -5.73 -10.57
C PRO A 21 2.84 -7.27 -10.48
N ASN A 22 1.83 -7.85 -11.12
CA ASN A 22 1.66 -9.29 -11.17
C ASN A 22 2.84 -9.94 -11.91
N LYS A 23 3.47 -10.97 -11.30
CA LYS A 23 4.61 -11.68 -11.89
C LYS A 23 4.37 -12.11 -13.34
N ARG A 24 3.23 -12.73 -13.62
CA ARG A 24 2.93 -13.27 -14.94
C ARG A 24 2.77 -12.15 -15.98
N ALA A 25 2.14 -11.04 -15.59
CA ALA A 25 2.05 -9.87 -16.46
C ALA A 25 3.44 -9.30 -16.80
N MET A 26 4.37 -9.33 -15.84
CA MET A 26 5.76 -8.93 -16.08
C MET A 26 6.47 -9.86 -17.05
N GLU A 27 6.31 -11.18 -16.90
CA GLU A 27 6.87 -12.20 -17.81
C GLU A 27 6.31 -12.09 -19.23
N GLU A 28 5.04 -11.68 -19.36
CA GLU A 28 4.35 -11.44 -20.64
C GLU A 28 4.64 -10.06 -21.24
N GLY A 29 5.46 -9.22 -20.60
CA GLY A 29 5.79 -7.86 -21.07
C GLY A 29 4.66 -6.84 -20.93
N ALA A 30 3.63 -7.15 -20.12
CA ALA A 30 2.45 -6.32 -19.90
C ALA A 30 2.61 -5.29 -18.75
N GLU A 31 3.84 -4.86 -18.46
CA GLU A 31 4.15 -3.92 -17.38
C GLU A 31 3.35 -2.60 -17.49
N GLN A 32 3.16 -2.10 -18.72
CA GLN A 32 2.41 -0.87 -18.96
C GLN A 32 0.94 -0.98 -18.56
N GLU A 33 0.34 -2.18 -18.68
CA GLU A 33 -1.03 -2.40 -18.23
C GLU A 33 -1.11 -2.45 -16.69
N GLU A 34 -0.18 -3.12 -16.02
CA GLU A 34 -0.10 -3.12 -14.56
C GLU A 34 0.13 -1.70 -14.00
N ARG A 35 0.98 -0.91 -14.66
CA ARG A 35 1.20 0.51 -14.36
C ARG A 35 -0.06 1.33 -14.53
N ARG A 36 -0.84 1.07 -15.57
CA ARG A 36 -2.16 1.67 -15.78
C ARG A 36 -3.13 1.28 -14.66
N LEU A 37 -3.12 0.03 -14.20
CA LEU A 37 -3.92 -0.40 -13.05
C LEU A 37 -3.52 0.36 -11.77
N ALA A 38 -2.22 0.59 -11.56
CA ALA A 38 -1.72 1.35 -10.41
C ALA A 38 -2.23 2.80 -10.47
N TYR A 39 -2.09 3.44 -11.63
CA TYR A 39 -2.60 4.78 -11.89
C TYR A 39 -4.12 4.88 -11.64
N VAL A 40 -4.90 3.91 -12.15
CA VAL A 40 -6.35 3.88 -11.92
C VAL A 40 -6.63 3.78 -10.42
N GLY A 41 -5.95 2.89 -9.69
CA GLY A 41 -6.08 2.74 -8.24
C GLY A 41 -5.78 4.02 -7.47
N ILE A 42 -4.66 4.67 -7.76
CA ILE A 42 -4.24 5.95 -7.17
C ILE A 42 -5.31 7.02 -7.39
N THR A 43 -5.76 7.18 -8.64
CA THR A 43 -6.75 8.21 -9.01
C THR A 43 -8.18 7.92 -8.52
N ARG A 44 -8.42 6.81 -7.81
CA ARG A 44 -9.71 6.61 -7.13
C ARG A 44 -9.80 7.42 -5.82
N ALA A 45 -8.68 7.86 -5.26
CA ALA A 45 -8.62 8.57 -3.99
C ALA A 45 -8.90 10.06 -4.17
N ARG A 46 -9.82 10.61 -3.36
CA ARG A 46 -10.11 12.06 -3.34
C ARG A 46 -9.39 12.82 -2.23
N ARG A 47 -9.13 12.19 -1.09
CA ARG A 47 -8.50 12.83 0.07
C ARG A 47 -7.22 12.12 0.50
N THR A 48 -7.30 10.83 0.81
CA THR A 48 -6.12 10.07 1.24
C THR A 48 -5.99 8.76 0.48
N LEU A 49 -4.74 8.41 0.17
CA LEU A 49 -4.34 7.16 -0.42
C LEU A 49 -3.37 6.46 0.53
N THR A 50 -3.66 5.22 0.88
CA THR A 50 -2.77 4.39 1.69
C THR A 50 -2.35 3.18 0.87
N LEU A 51 -1.05 3.04 0.67
CA LEU A 51 -0.42 1.91 0.00
C LEU A 51 0.11 0.95 1.06
N THR A 52 -0.30 -0.32 1.01
CA THR A 52 0.12 -1.31 2.01
C THR A 52 0.83 -2.48 1.36
N LEU A 53 1.85 -2.99 2.05
CA LEU A 53 2.53 -4.22 1.69
C LEU A 53 2.89 -5.01 2.94
N ALA A 54 2.93 -6.34 2.81
CA ALA A 54 3.41 -7.22 3.87
C ALA A 54 4.91 -7.46 3.67
N ALA A 55 5.69 -7.60 4.75
CA ALA A 55 7.10 -8.00 4.67
C ALA A 55 7.27 -9.51 4.38
N LYS A 56 6.24 -10.29 4.74
CA LYS A 56 6.13 -11.73 4.45
C LYS A 56 4.68 -12.04 4.11
N ARG A 57 4.46 -12.88 3.11
CA ARG A 57 3.12 -13.37 2.74
C ARG A 57 3.08 -14.90 2.74
N LYS A 58 1.94 -15.48 3.12
CA LYS A 58 1.71 -16.92 2.95
C LYS A 58 1.04 -17.15 1.59
N GLN A 59 1.64 -17.97 0.74
CA GLN A 59 1.13 -18.30 -0.57
C GLN A 59 1.37 -19.79 -0.85
N PHE A 60 0.34 -20.51 -1.28
CA PHE A 60 0.41 -21.96 -1.56
C PHE A 60 1.02 -22.80 -0.42
N GLY A 61 0.75 -22.41 0.83
CA GLY A 61 1.27 -23.11 2.01
C GLY A 61 2.63 -22.63 2.49
N GLU A 62 3.38 -21.91 1.65
CA GLU A 62 4.73 -21.42 1.95
C GLU A 62 4.72 -19.96 2.40
N VAL A 63 5.68 -19.57 3.24
CA VAL A 63 5.87 -18.17 3.66
C VAL A 63 6.99 -17.57 2.83
N LEU A 64 6.64 -16.59 2.01
CA LEU A 64 7.56 -15.88 1.12
C LEU A 64 7.89 -14.51 1.70
N LYS A 65 9.17 -14.12 1.63
CA LYS A 65 9.55 -12.71 1.81
C LYS A 65 9.14 -11.93 0.56
N THR A 66 8.74 -10.70 0.76
CA THR A 66 8.25 -9.81 -0.29
C THR A 66 9.07 -8.53 -0.30
N SER A 67 9.23 -7.97 -1.50
CA SER A 67 9.85 -6.66 -1.69
C SER A 67 8.77 -5.63 -2.03
N PRO A 68 8.95 -4.34 -1.72
CA PRO A 68 8.02 -3.29 -2.13
C PRO A 68 7.84 -3.26 -3.64
N SER A 69 6.63 -2.95 -4.10
CA SER A 69 6.35 -2.74 -5.53
C SER A 69 7.22 -1.62 -6.10
N ARG A 70 7.80 -1.83 -7.28
CA ARG A 70 8.52 -0.82 -8.05
C ARG A 70 7.70 0.46 -8.28
N PHE A 71 6.37 0.34 -8.37
CA PHE A 71 5.49 1.50 -8.58
C PHE A 71 5.46 2.45 -7.39
N ILE A 72 5.92 2.04 -6.20
CA ILE A 72 6.07 2.93 -5.05
C ILE A 72 7.25 3.89 -5.27
N ASP A 73 8.36 3.40 -5.83
CA ASP A 73 9.58 4.20 -6.02
C ASP A 73 9.46 5.19 -7.19
N GLU A 74 8.42 5.05 -8.02
CA GLU A 74 8.10 5.96 -9.10
C GLU A 74 7.25 7.16 -8.67
N LEU A 75 6.72 7.13 -7.45
CA LEU A 75 5.94 8.24 -6.88
C LEU A 75 6.88 9.33 -6.35
N PRO A 76 6.44 10.62 -6.33
CA PRO A 76 7.22 11.70 -5.74
C PRO A 76 7.53 11.41 -4.27
N ALA A 77 8.82 11.39 -3.90
CA ALA A 77 9.22 10.97 -2.57
C ALA A 77 8.74 11.94 -1.47
N GLU A 78 8.61 13.21 -1.81
CA GLU A 78 8.07 14.27 -0.96
C GLU A 78 6.60 14.06 -0.57
N ASP A 79 5.84 13.32 -1.36
CA ASP A 79 4.41 13.05 -1.14
C ASP A 79 4.18 11.73 -0.37
N ILE A 80 5.24 10.99 -0.04
CA ILE A 80 5.15 9.66 0.58
C ILE A 80 5.63 9.69 2.03
N GLU A 81 4.72 9.40 2.95
CA GLU A 81 5.06 9.02 4.32
C GLU A 81 5.23 7.50 4.41
N LYS A 82 6.44 7.03 4.76
CA LYS A 82 6.75 5.60 4.90
C LYS A 82 6.63 5.16 6.36
N GLU A 83 5.70 4.27 6.65
CA GLU A 83 5.57 3.62 7.96
C GLU A 83 6.00 2.14 7.91
N GLY A 84 6.71 1.67 8.94
CA GLY A 84 7.08 0.25 9.08
C GLY A 84 8.33 -0.20 8.33
N PHE A 85 9.07 0.71 7.69
CA PHE A 85 10.32 0.44 6.95
C PHE A 85 11.61 0.72 7.75
N GLY A 86 11.51 0.99 9.06
CA GLY A 86 12.62 1.36 9.93
C GLY A 86 12.81 0.43 11.13
N GLU A 87 13.69 0.82 12.05
CA GLU A 87 13.88 0.11 13.31
C GLU A 87 12.56 0.01 14.10
N LYS A 88 12.40 -1.06 14.87
CA LYS A 88 11.23 -1.22 15.74
C LYS A 88 11.15 0.00 16.65
N LEU A 89 10.03 0.72 16.57
CA LEU A 89 9.72 1.78 17.54
C LEU A 89 9.85 1.22 18.96
N SER A 90 10.31 2.06 19.88
CA SER A 90 10.27 1.72 21.30
C SER A 90 8.82 1.39 21.70
N GLN A 91 8.65 0.55 22.72
CA GLN A 91 7.30 0.17 23.18
C GLN A 91 6.46 1.39 23.57
N GLU A 92 7.10 2.43 24.11
CA GLU A 92 6.45 3.68 24.49
C GLU A 92 5.94 4.46 23.27
N THR A 93 6.79 4.65 22.24
CA THR A 93 6.41 5.35 21.00
C THR A 93 5.33 4.59 20.24
N ALA A 94 5.41 3.26 20.18
CA ALA A 94 4.38 2.43 19.55
C ALA A 94 3.03 2.57 20.27
N ARG A 95 3.02 2.61 21.60
CA ARG A 95 1.81 2.77 22.41
C ARG A 95 1.18 4.14 22.24
N LEU A 96 1.98 5.20 22.20
CA LEU A 96 1.52 6.57 21.93
C LEU A 96 0.90 6.70 20.53
N LYS A 97 1.58 6.20 19.49
CA LYS A 97 1.01 6.17 18.12
C LYS A 97 -0.30 5.38 18.06
N GLY A 98 -0.38 4.25 18.77
CA GLY A 98 -1.59 3.45 18.86
C GLY A 98 -2.76 4.20 19.50
N GLN A 99 -2.51 4.94 20.59
CA GLN A 99 -3.51 5.78 21.24
C GLN A 99 -3.99 6.93 20.34
N GLN A 100 -3.06 7.60 19.64
CA GLN A 100 -3.38 8.66 18.68
C GLN A 100 -4.22 8.13 17.51
N SER A 101 -3.83 6.98 16.94
CA SER A 101 -4.57 6.35 15.84
C SER A 101 -6.00 5.98 16.26
N LEU A 102 -6.15 5.40 17.47
CA LEU A 102 -7.46 5.06 18.01
C LEU A 102 -8.32 6.31 18.26
N SER A 103 -7.72 7.40 18.73
CA SER A 103 -8.42 8.68 18.93
C SER A 103 -8.90 9.28 17.61
N ALA A 104 -8.05 9.28 16.58
CA ALA A 104 -8.40 9.76 15.25
C ALA A 104 -9.53 8.92 14.63
N LEU A 105 -9.50 7.60 14.82
CA LEU A 105 -10.58 6.71 14.38
C LEU A 105 -11.91 7.01 15.09
N LYS A 106 -11.90 7.35 16.37
CA LYS A 106 -13.14 7.72 17.10
C LYS A 106 -13.72 9.03 16.55
N GLN A 107 -12.87 10.03 16.31
CA GLN A 107 -13.26 11.32 15.77
C GLN A 107 -13.81 11.27 14.33
N LEU A 108 -13.61 10.17 13.61
CA LEU A 108 -14.20 9.95 12.30
C LEU A 108 -15.70 9.59 12.36
N PHE A 109 -16.21 9.17 13.52
CA PHE A 109 -17.58 8.70 13.71
C PHE A 109 -18.43 9.57 14.67
N ASP A 110 -17.83 10.60 15.26
CA ASP A 110 -18.52 11.66 16.02
C ASP A 110 -18.83 12.86 15.10
#